data_AF-A0A1I6JBK8-F1
#
_entry.id   AF-A0A1I6JBK8-F1
#
_cell.length_a   1.000
_cell.length_b   1.000
_cell.length_c   1.000
_cell.angle_alpha   90.00
_cell.angle_beta   90.00
_cell.angle_gamma   90.00
#
_symmetry.space_group_name_H-M   'P 1'
#
loop_
_entity.id
_entity.type
_entity.pdbx_description
1 polymer ?
#
loop_
_entity_poly.entity_id
_entity_poly.type
_entity_poly.pdbx_seq_one_letter_code
_entity_poly.pdbx_strand_id
1 'polypeptide(L)'
;MLLMVVCGILLAVGVAVALRWSGERFVAPQRPAAVARGPDAASDPTRWMPRHLAGLRIYAWWATVFTAIGTLSGFLVVGAGGRLVMRLLAATSPDATGRSTEAQAIVGEISPEGTLAYLVFGALPFAFASAALYLLVEPWLPRGRLGGASFGLVLLVCVGPFIDPLRAANVDFDVVGPGWLAVLAFAALAVLHGAFLAAVAGRLSHGLPLVSRERWAGPITPLLAAVVLFPVGFVLAIGALVAFIAPRLLPWFLDLRASRPGVLIGRVLLGLAVLAALPAFVSAVFSIVQR
;
A
#
# COMPACT_ATOMS: atom_id res chain seq x y z
N MET A 1 2.07 -27.10 -8.52
CA MET A 1 3.40 -26.64 -9.02
C MET A 1 3.30 -25.40 -9.90
N LEU A 2 2.46 -25.37 -10.94
CA LEU A 2 2.29 -24.20 -11.80
C LEU A 2 2.01 -22.89 -11.02
N LEU A 3 1.09 -22.92 -10.06
CA LEU A 3 0.74 -21.75 -9.25
C LEU A 3 1.92 -21.18 -8.46
N MET A 4 2.82 -22.05 -7.96
CA MET A 4 4.03 -21.63 -7.26
C MET A 4 5.03 -20.95 -8.19
N VAL A 5 5.18 -21.47 -9.42
CA VAL A 5 6.01 -20.85 -10.44
C VAL A 5 5.45 -19.46 -10.78
N VAL A 6 4.13 -19.34 -10.94
CA VAL A 6 3.47 -18.06 -11.20
C VAL A 6 3.70 -17.08 -10.05
N CYS A 7 3.45 -17.47 -8.78
CA CYS A 7 3.73 -16.61 -7.63
C CYS A 7 5.21 -16.21 -7.55
N GLY A 8 6.13 -17.14 -7.82
CA GLY A 8 7.58 -16.88 -7.88
C GLY A 8 7.93 -15.82 -8.91
N ILE A 9 7.40 -15.94 -10.12
CA ILE A 9 7.60 -14.97 -11.20
C ILE A 9 7.01 -13.60 -10.81
N LEU A 10 5.78 -13.56 -10.28
CA LEU A 10 5.14 -12.31 -9.87
C LEU A 10 5.94 -11.59 -8.77
N LEU A 11 6.42 -12.31 -7.76
CA LEU A 11 7.26 -11.73 -6.72
C LEU A 11 8.61 -11.26 -7.27
N ALA A 12 9.24 -12.04 -8.16
CA ALA A 12 10.49 -11.64 -8.80
C ALA A 12 10.33 -10.36 -9.64
N VAL A 13 9.21 -10.21 -10.35
CA VAL A 13 8.84 -8.97 -11.04
C VAL A 13 8.66 -7.83 -10.04
N GLY A 14 7.97 -8.07 -8.91
CA GLY A 14 7.85 -7.11 -7.83
C GLY A 14 9.19 -6.62 -7.31
N VAL A 15 10.11 -7.54 -7.01
CA VAL A 15 11.49 -7.23 -6.59
C VAL A 15 12.23 -6.42 -7.66
N ALA A 16 12.18 -6.85 -8.92
CA ALA A 16 12.86 -6.16 -10.02
C ALA A 16 12.35 -4.71 -10.20
N VAL A 17 11.03 -4.52 -10.10
CA VAL A 17 10.39 -3.20 -10.15
C VAL A 17 10.83 -2.33 -8.97
N ALA A 18 10.79 -2.87 -7.75
CA ALA A 18 11.23 -2.16 -6.54
C ALA A 18 12.70 -1.73 -6.65
N LEU A 19 13.59 -2.61 -7.10
CA LEU A 19 15.00 -2.30 -7.28
C LEU A 19 15.22 -1.25 -8.37
N ARG A 20 14.57 -1.41 -9.54
CA ARG A 20 14.72 -0.52 -10.70
C ARG A 20 14.26 0.91 -10.42
N TRP A 21 13.22 1.09 -9.60
CA TRP A 21 12.65 2.41 -9.32
C TRP A 21 12.88 2.89 -7.88
N SER A 22 13.72 2.20 -7.09
CA SER A 22 14.03 2.58 -5.71
C SER A 22 14.57 4.01 -5.52
N GLY A 23 15.14 4.62 -6.56
CA GLY A 23 15.63 6.01 -6.52
C GLY A 23 14.58 7.07 -6.89
N GLU A 24 13.45 6.66 -7.43
CA GLU A 24 12.38 7.58 -7.86
C GLU A 24 11.74 8.22 -6.62
N ARG A 25 11.47 9.52 -6.71
CA ARG A 25 10.80 10.25 -5.62
C ARG A 25 9.35 10.46 -5.99
N PHE A 26 8.48 10.40 -4.99
CA PHE A 26 7.10 10.76 -5.20
C PHE A 26 6.97 12.27 -5.40
N VAL A 27 6.33 12.68 -6.49
CA VAL A 27 6.10 14.09 -6.83
C VAL A 27 4.60 14.35 -6.96
N ALA A 28 4.07 15.19 -6.08
CA ALA A 28 2.67 15.61 -6.17
C ALA A 28 2.39 16.40 -7.47
N PRO A 29 1.17 16.31 -8.03
CA PRO A 29 0.86 16.95 -9.30
C PRO A 29 0.88 18.48 -9.16
N GLN A 30 1.32 19.17 -10.21
CA GLN A 30 1.27 20.63 -10.27
C GLN A 30 -0.19 21.12 -10.24
N ARG A 31 -0.47 22.13 -9.42
CA ARG A 31 -1.82 22.63 -9.21
C ARG A 31 -2.32 23.43 -10.40
N PRO A 32 -3.56 23.20 -10.88
CA PRO A 32 -4.21 24.14 -11.78
C PRO A 32 -4.35 25.52 -11.13
N ALA A 33 -4.10 26.59 -11.89
CA ALA A 33 -4.18 27.98 -11.42
C ALA A 33 -5.54 28.33 -10.77
N ALA A 34 -6.62 27.66 -11.19
CA ALA A 34 -7.97 27.83 -10.65
C ALA A 34 -8.12 27.45 -9.16
N VAL A 35 -7.24 26.58 -8.65
CA VAL A 35 -7.21 26.15 -7.24
C VAL A 35 -6.14 26.95 -6.46
N ALA A 36 -5.11 27.44 -7.15
CA ALA A 36 -3.99 28.17 -6.54
C ALA A 36 -4.27 29.65 -6.25
N ARG A 37 -5.19 30.31 -6.96
CA ARG A 37 -5.49 31.74 -6.75
C ARG A 37 -6.58 31.98 -5.70
N GLY A 38 -6.36 33.00 -4.87
CA GLY A 38 -7.36 33.58 -3.96
C GLY A 38 -8.58 34.17 -4.70
N PRO A 39 -9.57 34.71 -3.97
CA PRO A 39 -10.84 35.19 -4.53
C PRO A 39 -10.72 36.20 -5.69
N ASP A 40 -9.64 36.98 -5.75
CA ASP A 40 -9.59 38.24 -6.53
C ASP A 40 -9.06 38.14 -7.97
N ALA A 41 -8.80 36.94 -8.49
CA ALA A 41 -8.25 36.79 -9.85
C ALA A 41 -9.35 36.65 -10.92
N ALA A 42 -10.15 37.70 -11.09
CA ALA A 42 -11.16 37.82 -12.14
C ALA A 42 -10.62 38.61 -13.34
N SER A 43 -9.78 38.00 -14.18
CA SER A 43 -9.31 38.68 -15.41
C SER A 43 -8.77 37.74 -16.50
N ASP A 44 -9.46 36.63 -16.80
CA ASP A 44 -9.33 35.97 -18.11
C ASP A 44 -10.53 35.04 -18.41
N PRO A 45 -11.54 35.50 -19.15
CA PRO A 45 -12.77 34.73 -19.42
C PRO A 45 -12.56 33.53 -20.36
N THR A 46 -11.44 33.45 -21.08
CA THR A 46 -11.22 32.40 -22.09
C THR A 46 -10.54 31.12 -21.57
N ARG A 47 -10.07 31.13 -20.31
CA ARG A 47 -9.41 29.99 -19.64
C ARG A 47 -10.05 29.60 -18.30
N TRP A 48 -11.30 29.97 -18.08
CA TRP A 48 -12.01 29.68 -16.83
C TRP A 48 -12.38 28.20 -16.74
N MET A 49 -11.53 27.41 -16.08
CA MET A 49 -11.90 26.07 -15.66
C MET A 49 -12.67 26.15 -14.33
N PRO A 50 -13.90 25.60 -14.24
CA PRO A 50 -14.65 25.57 -13.00
C PRO A 50 -13.84 24.93 -11.87
N ARG A 51 -13.84 25.56 -10.68
CA ARG A 51 -13.04 25.13 -9.51
C ARG A 51 -13.29 23.67 -9.11
N HIS A 52 -14.53 23.19 -9.25
CA HIS A 52 -14.91 21.81 -8.98
C HIS A 52 -14.23 20.80 -9.92
N LEU A 53 -14.12 21.12 -11.22
CA LEU A 53 -13.39 20.27 -12.18
C LEU A 53 -11.89 20.23 -11.89
N ALA A 54 -11.31 21.34 -11.43
CA ALA A 54 -9.92 21.38 -11.03
C ALA A 54 -9.65 20.52 -9.79
N GLY A 55 -10.54 20.55 -8.79
CA GLY A 55 -10.49 19.65 -7.62
C GLY A 55 -10.62 18.18 -8.01
N LEU A 56 -11.58 17.85 -8.87
CA LEU A 56 -11.76 16.49 -9.39
C LEU A 56 -10.54 15.96 -10.16
N ARG A 57 -9.85 16.80 -10.94
CA ARG A 57 -8.64 16.38 -11.66
C ARG A 57 -7.49 16.01 -10.72
N ILE A 58 -7.30 16.80 -9.66
CA ILE A 58 -6.30 16.50 -8.62
C ILE A 58 -6.70 15.21 -7.91
N TYR A 59 -7.97 15.09 -7.52
CA TYR A 59 -8.47 13.89 -6.85
C TYR A 59 -8.31 12.64 -7.72
N ALA A 60 -8.72 12.71 -8.98
CA ALA A 60 -8.60 11.62 -9.93
C ALA A 60 -7.14 11.15 -10.04
N TRP A 61 -6.18 12.08 -10.15
CA TRP A 61 -4.76 11.74 -10.19
C TRP A 61 -4.32 10.96 -8.94
N TRP A 62 -4.71 11.42 -7.73
CA TRP A 62 -4.38 10.72 -6.48
C TRP A 62 -5.06 9.35 -6.39
N ALA A 63 -6.34 9.27 -6.77
CA ALA A 63 -7.09 8.03 -6.81
C ALA A 63 -6.47 7.03 -7.80
N THR A 64 -5.93 7.50 -8.93
CA THR A 64 -5.21 6.68 -9.90
C THR A 64 -3.95 6.10 -9.29
N VAL A 65 -3.09 6.94 -8.68
CA VAL A 65 -1.86 6.48 -8.03
C VAL A 65 -2.20 5.46 -6.94
N PHE A 66 -3.13 5.79 -6.06
CA PHE A 66 -3.61 4.94 -4.99
C PHE A 66 -4.07 3.57 -5.52
N THR A 67 -4.97 3.58 -6.52
CA THR A 67 -5.51 2.34 -7.08
C THR A 67 -4.44 1.51 -7.77
N ALA A 68 -3.55 2.15 -8.53
CA ALA A 68 -2.47 1.48 -9.23
C ALA A 68 -1.49 0.82 -8.26
N ILE A 69 -0.98 1.55 -7.27
CA ILE A 69 0.01 0.99 -6.33
C ILE A 69 -0.61 -0.07 -5.41
N GLY A 70 -1.86 0.14 -4.95
CA GLY A 70 -2.59 -0.82 -4.12
C GLY A 70 -2.84 -2.13 -4.86
N THR A 71 -3.29 -2.04 -6.12
CA THR A 71 -3.52 -3.21 -6.98
C THR A 71 -2.20 -3.94 -7.27
N LEU A 72 -1.20 -3.22 -7.81
CA LEU A 72 0.08 -3.83 -8.17
C LEU A 72 0.77 -4.49 -6.97
N SER A 73 0.78 -3.83 -5.80
CA SER A 73 1.39 -4.41 -4.62
C SER A 73 0.59 -5.60 -4.08
N GLY A 74 -0.74 -5.52 -4.12
CA GLY A 74 -1.63 -6.61 -3.73
C GLY A 74 -1.39 -7.89 -4.54
N PHE A 75 -1.16 -7.78 -5.85
CA PHE A 75 -0.85 -8.93 -6.70
C PHE A 75 0.61 -9.39 -6.58
N LEU A 76 1.57 -8.48 -6.77
CA LEU A 76 2.97 -8.83 -6.96
C LEU A 76 3.71 -9.12 -5.66
N VAL A 77 3.39 -8.41 -4.57
CA VAL A 77 4.15 -8.50 -3.32
C VAL A 77 3.32 -9.18 -2.24
N VAL A 78 2.21 -8.58 -1.82
CA VAL A 78 1.42 -9.10 -0.69
C VAL A 78 0.80 -10.45 -1.06
N GLY A 79 0.13 -10.55 -2.21
CA GLY A 79 -0.54 -11.76 -2.68
C GLY A 79 0.44 -12.88 -3.00
N ALA A 80 1.28 -12.67 -4.01
CA ALA A 80 2.27 -13.67 -4.42
C ALA A 80 3.28 -13.99 -3.32
N GLY A 81 3.83 -12.96 -2.66
CA GLY A 81 4.80 -13.14 -1.58
C GLY A 81 4.23 -13.84 -0.36
N GLY A 82 3.03 -13.46 0.10
CA GLY A 82 2.37 -14.13 1.22
C GLY A 82 2.13 -15.61 0.94
N ARG A 83 1.70 -15.95 -0.29
CA ARG A 83 1.54 -17.36 -0.71
C ARG A 83 2.85 -18.14 -0.71
N LEU A 84 3.93 -17.53 -1.19
CA LEU A 84 5.26 -18.15 -1.18
C LEU A 84 5.79 -18.35 0.24
N VAL A 85 5.59 -17.37 1.14
CA VAL A 85 5.98 -17.50 2.55
C VAL A 85 5.22 -18.64 3.22
N MET A 86 3.89 -18.70 3.07
CA MET A 86 3.11 -19.81 3.64
C MET A 86 3.55 -21.18 3.09
N ARG A 87 3.96 -21.24 1.82
CA ARG A 87 4.50 -22.48 1.24
C ARG A 87 5.87 -22.84 1.79
N LEU A 88 6.74 -21.86 1.99
CA LEU A 88 8.04 -22.05 2.61
C LEU A 88 7.89 -22.62 4.02
N LEU A 89 6.95 -22.09 4.81
CA LEU A 89 6.65 -22.58 6.16
C LEU A 89 6.06 -24.00 6.13
N ALA A 90 5.12 -24.27 5.23
CA ALA A 90 4.59 -25.63 5.05
C ALA A 90 5.67 -26.64 4.65
N ALA A 91 6.60 -26.26 3.76
CA ALA A 91 7.69 -27.14 3.32
C ALA A 91 8.73 -27.41 4.41
N THR A 92 8.84 -26.54 5.41
CA THR A 92 9.73 -26.69 6.56
C THR A 92 9.03 -27.34 7.76
N SER A 93 7.75 -27.71 7.62
CA SER A 93 6.92 -28.37 8.63
C SER A 93 6.25 -29.65 8.09
N PRO A 94 7.01 -30.71 7.78
CA PRO A 94 6.46 -31.92 7.17
C PRO A 94 5.36 -32.58 8.03
N ASP A 95 5.50 -32.55 9.36
CA ASP A 95 4.52 -33.10 10.32
C ASP A 95 3.21 -32.29 10.40
N ALA A 96 3.15 -31.13 9.74
CA ALA A 96 1.98 -30.28 9.66
C ALA A 96 1.11 -30.52 8.43
N THR A 97 1.62 -31.28 7.46
CA THR A 97 0.95 -31.51 6.18
C THR A 97 -0.43 -32.15 6.38
N GLY A 98 -1.47 -31.55 5.79
CA GLY A 98 -2.84 -32.05 5.89
C GLY A 98 -3.66 -31.49 7.08
N ARG A 99 -3.04 -30.70 7.98
CA ARG A 99 -3.78 -29.99 9.04
C ARG A 99 -4.47 -28.72 8.50
N SER A 100 -5.57 -28.31 9.12
CA SER A 100 -6.25 -27.04 8.80
C SER A 100 -5.57 -25.87 9.53
N THR A 101 -5.42 -24.75 8.82
CA THR A 101 -5.01 -23.45 9.36
C THR A 101 -6.21 -22.66 9.87
N GLU A 102 -5.98 -21.55 10.56
CA GLU A 102 -7.05 -20.66 11.02
C GLU A 102 -7.92 -20.13 9.87
N ALA A 103 -7.30 -19.93 8.70
CA ALA A 103 -7.99 -19.53 7.48
C ALA A 103 -8.75 -20.68 6.78
N GLN A 104 -8.94 -21.83 7.44
CA GLN A 104 -9.54 -23.04 6.88
C GLN A 104 -8.81 -23.59 5.64
N ALA A 105 -7.55 -23.22 5.46
CA ALA A 105 -6.71 -23.74 4.38
C ALA A 105 -5.91 -24.95 4.88
N ILE A 106 -5.75 -25.95 4.02
CA ILE A 106 -4.97 -27.15 4.34
C ILE A 106 -3.48 -26.85 4.18
N VAL A 107 -2.70 -27.09 5.23
CA VAL A 107 -1.25 -26.93 5.23
C VAL A 107 -0.63 -27.85 4.18
N GLY A 108 0.15 -27.27 3.28
CA GLY A 108 0.79 -28.01 2.19
C GLY A 108 -0.03 -28.05 0.90
N GLU A 109 -1.25 -27.52 0.88
CA GLU A 109 -2.04 -27.38 -0.35
C GLU A 109 -2.18 -25.92 -0.76
N ILE A 110 -1.99 -25.66 -2.05
CA ILE A 110 -2.28 -24.35 -2.64
C ILE A 110 -3.32 -24.57 -3.72
N SER A 111 -4.56 -24.32 -3.36
CA SER A 111 -5.69 -24.35 -4.30
C SER A 111 -5.84 -22.99 -5.00
N PRO A 112 -6.36 -22.98 -6.24
CA PRO A 112 -6.74 -21.75 -6.93
C PRO A 112 -7.79 -20.95 -6.13
N GLU A 113 -8.75 -21.66 -5.54
CA GLU A 113 -9.81 -21.08 -4.71
C GLU A 113 -9.26 -20.40 -3.47
N GLY A 114 -8.42 -21.09 -2.68
CA GLY A 114 -7.78 -20.50 -1.52
C GLY A 114 -6.93 -19.29 -1.93
N THR A 115 -6.20 -19.38 -3.04
CA THR A 115 -5.38 -18.26 -3.54
C THR A 115 -6.20 -17.05 -3.90
N LEU A 116 -7.33 -17.25 -4.58
CA LEU A 116 -8.27 -16.19 -4.89
C LEU A 116 -8.89 -15.59 -3.61
N ALA A 117 -9.31 -16.43 -2.67
CA ALA A 117 -9.87 -15.97 -1.39
C ALA A 117 -8.85 -15.13 -0.60
N TYR A 118 -7.60 -15.59 -0.47
CA TYR A 118 -6.54 -14.82 0.17
C TYR A 118 -6.24 -13.50 -0.55
N LEU A 119 -6.22 -13.52 -1.89
CA LEU A 119 -6.00 -12.32 -2.67
C LEU A 119 -7.09 -11.27 -2.40
N VAL A 120 -8.37 -11.69 -2.40
CA VAL A 120 -9.53 -10.81 -2.26
C VAL A 120 -9.74 -10.34 -0.82
N PHE A 121 -9.60 -11.22 0.18
CA PHE A 121 -9.94 -10.93 1.57
C PHE A 121 -8.72 -10.57 2.45
N GLY A 122 -7.51 -10.93 2.03
CA GLY A 122 -6.28 -10.62 2.77
C GLY A 122 -5.39 -9.61 2.03
N ALA A 123 -4.85 -10.03 0.89
CA ALA A 123 -3.77 -9.31 0.23
C ALA A 123 -4.19 -7.95 -0.34
N LEU A 124 -5.30 -7.87 -1.07
CA LEU A 124 -5.78 -6.61 -1.63
C LEU A 124 -6.21 -5.63 -0.52
N PRO A 125 -7.08 -5.98 0.45
CA PRO A 125 -7.44 -5.05 1.52
C PRO A 125 -6.24 -4.49 2.26
N PHE A 126 -5.27 -5.35 2.62
CA PHE A 126 -4.03 -4.91 3.25
C PHE A 126 -3.20 -3.99 2.33
N ALA A 127 -3.03 -4.34 1.05
CA ALA A 127 -2.27 -3.53 0.11
C ALA A 127 -2.89 -2.15 -0.12
N PHE A 128 -4.22 -2.04 -0.19
CA PHE A 128 -4.92 -0.77 -0.31
C PHE A 128 -4.85 0.06 0.98
N ALA A 129 -5.06 -0.54 2.16
CA ALA A 129 -4.90 0.16 3.43
C ALA A 129 -3.47 0.70 3.58
N SER A 130 -2.48 -0.13 3.24
CA SER A 130 -1.07 0.23 3.24
C SER A 130 -0.74 1.32 2.20
N ALA A 131 -1.30 1.26 1.00
CA ALA A 131 -1.13 2.30 -0.02
C ALA A 131 -1.68 3.66 0.43
N ALA A 132 -2.86 3.68 1.08
CA ALA A 132 -3.42 4.90 1.65
C ALA A 132 -2.50 5.48 2.73
N LEU A 133 -2.02 4.63 3.64
CA LEU A 133 -1.10 5.05 4.69
C LEU A 133 0.22 5.55 4.10
N TYR A 134 0.79 4.86 3.11
CA TYR A 134 2.00 5.28 2.43
C TYR A 134 1.84 6.68 1.84
N LEU A 135 0.80 6.90 1.04
CA LEU A 135 0.55 8.20 0.40
C LEU A 135 0.29 9.30 1.42
N LEU A 136 -0.23 8.97 2.60
CA LEU A 136 -0.42 9.88 3.72
C LEU A 136 0.93 10.24 4.38
N VAL A 137 1.77 9.26 4.69
CA VAL A 137 2.98 9.48 5.49
C VAL A 137 4.23 9.77 4.65
N GLU A 138 4.16 9.65 3.32
CA GLU A 138 5.28 9.83 2.40
C GLU A 138 6.16 11.07 2.70
N PRO A 139 5.61 12.27 2.96
CA PRO A 139 6.44 13.46 3.23
C PRO A 139 7.24 13.37 4.53
N TRP A 140 6.85 12.49 5.45
CA TRP A 140 7.44 12.34 6.77
C TRP A 140 8.60 11.35 6.77
N LEU A 141 8.65 10.46 5.79
CA LEU A 141 9.66 9.41 5.66
C LEU A 141 11.05 9.97 5.27
N PRO A 142 12.12 9.17 5.46
CA PRO A 142 13.44 9.49 4.93
C PRO A 142 13.40 9.67 3.42
N ARG A 143 14.18 10.63 2.90
CA ARG A 143 14.29 10.86 1.46
C ARG A 143 15.17 9.80 0.80
N GLY A 144 14.84 9.45 -0.44
CA GLY A 144 15.62 8.51 -1.26
C GLY A 144 15.25 7.05 -1.03
N ARG A 145 16.18 6.14 -1.33
CA ARG A 145 15.92 4.69 -1.42
C ARG A 145 15.44 4.05 -0.12
N LEU A 146 15.74 4.68 1.02
CA LEU A 146 15.37 4.18 2.35
C LEU A 146 13.92 4.50 2.73
N GLY A 147 13.26 5.45 2.07
CA GLY A 147 11.91 5.89 2.46
C GLY A 147 10.90 4.75 2.46
N GLY A 148 10.85 3.98 1.36
CA GLY A 148 9.95 2.83 1.25
C GLY A 148 10.30 1.69 2.21
N ALA A 149 11.58 1.35 2.36
CA ALA A 149 12.01 0.32 3.31
C ALA A 149 11.65 0.71 4.77
N SER A 150 11.86 1.99 5.12
CA SER A 150 11.49 2.53 6.43
C SER A 150 9.98 2.45 6.66
N PHE A 151 9.17 2.73 5.64
CA PHE A 151 7.72 2.56 5.72
C PHE A 151 7.32 1.10 5.96
N GLY A 152 7.96 0.16 5.26
CA GLY A 152 7.75 -1.27 5.49
C GLY A 152 8.06 -1.69 6.93
N LEU A 153 9.14 -1.16 7.51
CA LEU A 153 9.48 -1.39 8.92
C LEU A 153 8.47 -0.75 9.89
N VAL A 154 8.02 0.47 9.61
CA VAL A 154 6.97 1.13 10.41
C VAL A 154 5.69 0.30 10.39
N LEU A 155 5.27 -0.20 9.23
CA LEU A 155 4.12 -1.10 9.13
C LEU A 155 4.32 -2.40 9.91
N LEU A 156 5.50 -3.00 9.79
CA LEU A 156 5.83 -4.24 10.50
C LEU A 156 5.68 -4.07 12.01
N VAL A 157 6.22 -2.98 12.57
CA VAL A 157 6.18 -2.71 14.02
C VAL A 157 4.79 -2.26 14.47
N CYS A 158 4.16 -1.34 13.75
CA CYS A 158 2.91 -0.72 14.18
C CYS A 158 1.67 -1.57 13.91
N VAL A 159 1.71 -2.43 12.88
CA VAL A 159 0.53 -3.19 12.43
C VAL A 159 0.72 -4.68 12.65
N GLY A 160 1.92 -5.20 12.40
CA GLY A 160 2.23 -6.64 12.52
C GLY A 160 1.74 -7.34 13.79
N PRO A 161 1.84 -6.75 15.00
CA PRO A 161 1.39 -7.41 16.23
C PRO A 161 -0.13 -7.61 16.33
N PHE A 162 -0.89 -6.86 15.52
CA PHE A 162 -2.35 -6.78 15.60
C PHE A 162 -3.06 -7.48 14.45
N ILE A 163 -2.32 -7.92 13.43
CA ILE A 163 -2.86 -8.56 12.25
C ILE A 163 -2.17 -9.89 11.97
N ASP A 164 -2.88 -10.77 11.29
CA ASP A 164 -2.26 -11.98 10.76
C ASP A 164 -1.19 -11.66 9.70
N PRO A 165 -0.10 -12.43 9.68
CA PRO A 165 0.17 -13.60 10.52
C PRO A 165 0.90 -13.27 11.83
N LEU A 166 1.49 -12.09 11.99
CA LEU A 166 2.45 -11.79 13.08
C LEU A 166 1.83 -11.46 14.45
N ARG A 167 0.54 -11.73 14.65
CA ARG A 167 -0.09 -11.60 15.97
C ARG A 167 0.33 -12.77 16.88
N ALA A 168 0.58 -12.47 18.15
CA ALA A 168 1.06 -13.46 19.14
C ALA A 168 0.09 -14.64 19.35
N ALA A 169 -1.20 -14.41 19.16
CA ALA A 169 -2.26 -15.39 19.34
C ALA A 169 -2.61 -16.17 18.06
N ASN A 170 -1.82 -16.04 16.98
CA ASN A 170 -2.08 -16.80 15.75
C ASN A 170 -1.76 -18.28 16.00
N VAL A 171 -2.79 -19.12 15.85
CA VAL A 171 -2.72 -20.58 16.03
C VAL A 171 -1.89 -21.25 14.92
N ASP A 172 -1.74 -20.61 13.76
CA ASP A 172 -0.94 -21.14 12.66
C ASP A 172 0.52 -21.39 13.08
N PHE A 173 1.09 -20.60 14.00
CA PHE A 173 2.45 -20.85 14.49
C PHE A 173 2.59 -22.07 15.41
N ASP A 174 1.49 -22.62 15.92
CA ASP A 174 1.50 -23.91 16.63
C ASP A 174 1.49 -25.09 15.63
N VAL A 175 1.17 -24.80 14.36
CA VAL A 175 1.02 -25.79 13.30
C VAL A 175 2.20 -25.74 12.33
N VAL A 176 2.62 -24.55 11.91
CA VAL A 176 3.69 -24.32 10.92
C VAL A 176 4.84 -23.53 11.53
N GLY A 177 6.03 -24.14 11.50
CA GLY A 177 7.29 -23.60 11.98
C GLY A 177 8.44 -23.73 10.97
N PRO A 178 9.67 -23.35 11.36
CA PRO A 178 10.03 -22.78 12.66
C PRO A 178 9.63 -21.29 12.76
N GLY A 179 9.18 -20.82 13.93
CA GLY A 179 8.63 -19.47 14.09
C GLY A 179 9.58 -18.34 13.71
N TRP A 180 10.89 -18.51 13.95
CA TRP A 180 11.91 -17.54 13.54
C TRP A 180 11.97 -17.33 12.02
N LEU A 181 11.75 -18.39 11.23
CA LEU A 181 11.76 -18.31 9.78
C LEU A 181 10.54 -17.53 9.28
N ALA A 182 9.39 -17.71 9.93
CA ALA A 182 8.19 -16.95 9.62
C ALA A 182 8.38 -15.46 9.90
N VAL A 183 8.90 -15.11 11.08
CA VAL A 183 9.21 -13.71 11.44
C VAL A 183 10.15 -13.10 10.40
N LEU A 184 11.24 -13.79 10.04
CA LEU A 184 12.19 -13.31 9.04
C LEU A 184 11.55 -13.12 7.67
N ALA A 185 10.76 -14.09 7.21
CA ALA A 185 10.13 -14.07 5.89
C ALA A 185 9.07 -12.95 5.78
N PHE A 186 8.21 -12.79 6.79
CA PHE A 186 7.22 -11.71 6.83
C PHE A 186 7.86 -10.34 7.05
N ALA A 187 8.94 -10.24 7.82
CA ALA A 187 9.70 -8.99 7.94
C ALA A 187 10.32 -8.57 6.59
N ALA A 188 10.95 -9.52 5.88
CA ALA A 188 11.49 -9.27 4.54
C ALA A 188 10.39 -8.85 3.56
N LEU A 189 9.22 -9.51 3.62
CA LEU A 189 8.08 -9.17 2.78
C LEU A 189 7.52 -7.77 3.10
N ALA A 190 7.44 -7.39 4.38
CA ALA A 190 7.00 -6.05 4.80
C ALA A 190 7.94 -4.95 4.30
N VAL A 191 9.26 -5.16 4.41
CA VAL A 191 10.27 -4.24 3.88
C VAL A 191 10.16 -4.13 2.36
N LEU A 192 10.05 -5.26 1.66
CA LEU A 192 9.87 -5.30 0.21
C LEU A 192 8.58 -4.58 -0.23
N HIS A 193 7.47 -4.80 0.47
CA HIS A 193 6.18 -4.16 0.21
C HIS A 193 6.28 -2.64 0.32
N GLY A 194 6.89 -2.12 1.39
CA GLY A 194 7.13 -0.69 1.54
C GLY A 194 8.05 -0.12 0.45
N ALA A 195 9.13 -0.82 0.12
CA ALA A 195 10.04 -0.43 -0.95
C ALA A 195 9.33 -0.40 -2.33
N PHE A 196 8.50 -1.41 -2.60
CA PHE A 196 7.72 -1.51 -3.83
C PHE A 196 6.71 -0.38 -3.96
N LEU A 197 5.92 -0.10 -2.92
CA LEU A 197 4.97 1.01 -2.91
C LEU A 197 5.66 2.33 -3.22
N ALA A 198 6.80 2.62 -2.58
CA ALA A 198 7.54 3.85 -2.83
C ALA A 198 8.07 3.95 -4.26
N ALA A 199 8.67 2.86 -4.76
CA ALA A 199 9.24 2.79 -6.10
C ALA A 199 8.18 3.00 -7.20
N VAL A 200 7.05 2.31 -7.09
CA VAL A 200 5.95 2.43 -8.07
C VAL A 200 5.25 3.78 -7.95
N ALA A 201 4.99 4.26 -6.73
CA ALA A 201 4.40 5.59 -6.53
C ALA A 201 5.29 6.69 -7.12
N GLY A 202 6.60 6.64 -6.87
CA GLY A 202 7.57 7.56 -7.47
C GLY A 202 7.51 7.53 -8.99
N ARG A 203 7.63 6.34 -9.58
CA ARG A 203 7.61 6.16 -11.03
C ARG A 203 6.31 6.65 -11.67
N LEU A 204 5.16 6.27 -11.11
CA LEU A 204 3.86 6.69 -11.62
C LEU A 204 3.69 8.20 -11.50
N SER A 205 4.13 8.79 -10.39
CA SER A 205 3.99 10.23 -10.17
C SER A 205 4.71 11.09 -11.20
N HIS A 206 5.85 10.63 -11.72
CA HIS A 206 6.58 11.30 -12.80
C HIS A 206 5.92 11.16 -14.18
N GLY A 207 5.29 10.02 -14.45
CA GLY A 207 4.72 9.70 -15.76
C GLY A 207 3.25 10.07 -15.93
N LEU A 208 2.53 10.32 -14.83
CA LEU A 208 1.07 10.46 -14.86
C LEU A 208 0.64 11.93 -15.10
N PRO A 209 0.09 12.26 -16.28
CA PRO A 209 -0.46 13.60 -16.51
C PRO A 209 -1.76 13.80 -15.72
N LEU A 210 -2.12 15.05 -15.47
CA LEU A 210 -3.48 15.38 -15.02
C LEU A 210 -4.49 15.02 -16.11
N VAL A 211 -5.68 14.57 -15.70
CA VAL A 211 -6.78 14.25 -16.61
C VAL A 211 -7.11 15.47 -17.47
N SER A 212 -6.99 15.31 -18.79
CA SER A 212 -7.40 16.27 -19.81
C SER A 212 -8.23 15.57 -20.88
N ARG A 213 -8.96 16.34 -21.70
CA ARG A 213 -9.82 15.80 -22.77
C ARG A 213 -9.05 14.94 -23.77
N GLU A 214 -7.77 15.26 -23.99
CA GLU A 214 -6.89 14.55 -24.93
C GLU A 214 -6.13 13.38 -24.27
N ARG A 215 -5.97 13.38 -22.94
CA ARG A 215 -5.14 12.41 -22.19
C ARG A 215 -5.89 11.82 -21.00
N TRP A 216 -7.11 11.34 -21.24
CA TRP A 216 -7.99 10.81 -20.20
C TRP A 216 -7.75 9.33 -19.90
N ALA A 217 -7.38 8.53 -20.92
CA ALA A 217 -7.26 7.08 -20.79
C ALA A 217 -6.23 6.68 -19.73
N GLY A 218 -5.01 7.19 -19.81
CA GLY A 218 -3.92 6.83 -18.89
C GLY A 218 -4.28 6.96 -17.40
N PRO A 219 -4.77 8.13 -16.94
CA PRO A 219 -5.17 8.28 -15.55
C PRO A 219 -6.44 7.52 -15.17
N ILE A 220 -7.38 7.30 -16.08
CA ILE A 220 -8.64 6.64 -15.74
C ILE A 220 -8.50 5.11 -15.71
N THR A 221 -7.64 4.51 -16.53
CA THR A 221 -7.53 3.04 -16.65
C THR A 221 -7.30 2.34 -15.30
N PRO A 222 -6.39 2.80 -14.41
CA PRO A 222 -6.22 2.15 -13.11
C PRO A 222 -7.47 2.21 -12.22
N LEU A 223 -8.33 3.22 -12.39
CA LEU A 223 -9.58 3.35 -11.62
C LEU A 223 -10.60 2.26 -11.97
N LEU A 224 -10.48 1.59 -13.12
CA LEU A 224 -11.33 0.46 -13.48
C LEU A 224 -11.18 -0.69 -12.48
N ALA A 225 -9.98 -0.88 -11.91
CA ALA A 225 -9.78 -1.88 -10.85
C ALA A 225 -10.64 -1.55 -9.62
N ALA A 226 -10.83 -0.28 -9.29
CA ALA A 226 -11.66 0.11 -8.15
C ALA A 226 -13.16 -0.18 -8.35
N VAL A 227 -13.64 -0.29 -9.60
CA VAL A 227 -15.03 -0.68 -9.88
C VAL A 227 -15.30 -2.12 -9.43
N VAL A 228 -14.33 -2.99 -9.60
CA VAL A 228 -14.43 -4.41 -9.23
C VAL A 228 -14.16 -4.63 -7.73
N LEU A 229 -13.31 -3.78 -7.15
CA LEU A 229 -12.86 -3.92 -5.76
C LEU A 229 -13.79 -3.18 -4.79
N PHE A 230 -14.94 -3.77 -4.48
CA PHE A 230 -15.75 -3.32 -3.34
C PHE A 230 -15.02 -3.69 -2.02
N PRO A 231 -14.88 -2.79 -1.02
CA PRO A 231 -15.48 -1.45 -0.88
C PRO A 231 -14.63 -0.27 -1.40
N VAL A 232 -13.46 -0.51 -1.99
CA VAL A 232 -12.54 0.54 -2.46
C VAL A 232 -13.22 1.51 -3.43
N GLY A 233 -13.97 0.99 -4.41
CA GLY A 233 -14.71 1.82 -5.35
C GLY A 233 -15.69 2.79 -4.69
N PHE A 234 -16.36 2.35 -3.62
CA PHE A 234 -17.31 3.18 -2.87
C PHE A 234 -16.60 4.31 -2.12
N VAL A 235 -15.48 4.01 -1.44
CA VAL A 235 -14.64 5.03 -0.79
C VAL A 235 -14.14 6.05 -1.81
N LEU A 236 -13.72 5.59 -2.99
CA LEU A 236 -13.26 6.49 -4.04
C LEU A 236 -14.40 7.34 -4.65
N ALA A 237 -15.62 6.82 -4.72
CA ALA A 237 -16.78 7.59 -5.16
C ALA A 237 -17.12 8.70 -4.16
N ILE A 238 -17.09 8.41 -2.85
CA ILE A 238 -17.28 9.41 -1.79
C ILE A 238 -16.18 10.48 -1.88
N GLY A 239 -14.92 10.09 -2.02
CA GLY A 239 -13.81 11.03 -2.16
C GLY A 239 -13.97 11.94 -3.39
N ALA A 240 -14.48 11.41 -4.51
CA ALA A 240 -14.78 12.21 -5.70
C ALA A 240 -15.90 13.23 -5.42
N LEU A 241 -16.97 12.82 -4.73
CA LEU A 241 -18.05 13.72 -4.32
C LEU A 241 -17.55 14.84 -3.41
N VAL A 242 -16.72 14.51 -2.41
CA VAL A 242 -16.10 15.51 -1.52
C VAL A 242 -15.18 16.45 -2.31
N ALA A 243 -14.38 15.94 -3.25
CA ALA A 243 -13.52 16.76 -4.09
C ALA A 243 -14.31 17.68 -5.04
N PHE A 244 -15.52 17.27 -5.44
CA PHE A 244 -16.42 18.10 -6.23
C PHE A 244 -17.07 19.21 -5.39
N ILE A 245 -17.58 18.89 -4.20
CA ILE A 245 -18.26 19.84 -3.29
C ILE A 245 -17.26 20.80 -2.64
N ALA A 246 -16.11 20.29 -2.20
CA ALA A 246 -15.08 21.01 -1.45
C ALA A 246 -13.70 20.92 -2.15
N PRO A 247 -13.53 21.52 -3.35
CA PRO A 247 -12.34 21.34 -4.18
C PRO A 247 -11.03 21.86 -3.55
N ARG A 248 -11.11 22.65 -2.47
CA ARG A 248 -9.94 23.15 -1.73
C ARG A 248 -9.52 22.24 -0.57
N LEU A 249 -10.37 21.34 -0.10
CA LEU A 249 -10.11 20.53 1.10
C LEU A 249 -8.88 19.63 0.92
N LEU A 250 -8.83 18.87 -0.18
CA LEU A 250 -7.71 18.00 -0.49
C LEU A 250 -6.39 18.78 -0.70
N PRO A 251 -6.33 19.82 -1.57
CA PRO A 251 -5.13 20.66 -1.70
C PRO A 251 -4.65 21.26 -0.38
N TRP A 252 -5.55 21.81 0.43
CA TRP A 252 -5.23 22.38 1.72
C TRP A 252 -4.62 21.35 2.67
N PHE A 253 -5.21 20.16 2.75
CA PHE A 253 -4.68 19.07 3.56
C PHE A 253 -3.27 18.64 3.09
N LEU A 254 -3.07 18.52 1.77
CA LEU A 254 -1.78 18.17 1.19
C LEU A 254 -0.70 19.23 1.49
N ASP A 255 -1.04 20.52 1.52
CA ASP A 255 -0.11 21.59 1.90
C ASP A 255 0.26 21.53 3.37
N LEU A 256 -0.74 21.40 4.25
CA LEU A 256 -0.51 21.30 5.68
C LEU A 256 0.45 20.15 5.98
N ARG A 257 0.18 18.99 5.40
CA ARG A 257 0.98 17.78 5.51
C ARG A 257 2.41 17.94 4.99
N ALA A 258 2.60 18.67 3.89
CA ALA A 258 3.91 18.88 3.25
C ALA A 258 4.69 20.10 3.81
N SER A 259 4.04 20.94 4.62
CA SER A 259 4.67 22.11 5.25
C SER A 259 5.78 21.68 6.22
N ARG A 260 6.76 22.57 6.46
CA ARG A 260 7.82 22.32 7.46
C ARG A 260 7.28 21.89 8.83
N PRO A 261 6.30 22.59 9.44
CA PRO A 261 5.72 22.14 10.71
C PRO A 261 4.95 20.82 10.56
N GLY A 262 4.20 20.63 9.47
CA GLY A 262 3.47 19.38 9.23
C GLY A 262 4.37 18.15 9.11
N VAL A 263 5.52 18.29 8.46
CA VAL A 263 6.53 17.23 8.36
C VAL A 263 7.15 16.92 9.72
N LEU A 264 7.44 17.94 10.54
CA LEU A 264 7.97 17.74 11.88
C LEU A 264 6.96 17.01 12.77
N ILE A 265 5.71 17.50 12.81
CA ILE A 265 4.63 16.89 13.58
C ILE A 265 4.40 15.45 13.12
N GLY A 266 4.33 15.21 11.81
CA GLY A 266 4.17 13.88 11.25
C GLY A 266 5.28 12.91 11.65
N ARG A 267 6.54 13.36 11.64
CA ARG A 267 7.68 12.55 12.11
C ARG A 267 7.62 12.22 13.59
N VAL A 268 7.24 13.20 14.43
CA VAL A 268 7.07 12.99 15.86
C VAL A 268 5.94 11.98 16.11
N LEU A 269 4.80 12.13 15.43
CA LEU A 269 3.68 11.20 15.54
C LEU A 269 4.04 9.79 15.08
N LEU A 270 4.78 9.65 13.97
CA LEU A 270 5.29 8.35 13.52
C LEU A 270 6.24 7.72 14.56
N GLY A 271 7.16 8.51 15.11
CA GLY A 271 8.09 8.04 16.14
C GLY A 271 7.34 7.58 17.39
N LEU A 272 6.36 8.35 17.87
CA LEU A 272 5.52 7.99 19.01
C LEU A 272 4.69 6.73 18.73
N ALA A 273 4.12 6.59 17.54
CA ALA A 273 3.37 5.39 17.16
C ALA A 273 4.26 4.14 17.18
N VAL A 274 5.48 4.23 16.63
CA VAL A 274 6.46 3.13 16.68
C VAL A 274 6.83 2.79 18.12
N LEU A 275 7.15 3.79 18.95
CA LEU A 275 7.48 3.57 20.36
C LEU A 275 6.34 2.94 21.15
N ALA A 276 5.09 3.34 20.88
CA ALA A 276 3.90 2.79 21.52
C ALA A 276 3.63 1.34 21.10
N ALA A 277 3.88 0.98 19.83
CA ALA A 277 3.66 -0.37 19.32
C ALA A 277 4.82 -1.34 19.59
N LEU A 278 6.02 -0.83 19.85
CA LEU A 278 7.23 -1.64 19.99
C LEU A 278 7.13 -2.74 21.07
N PRO A 279 6.57 -2.51 22.28
CA PRO A 279 6.43 -3.57 23.28
C PRO A 279 5.58 -4.75 22.80
N ALA A 280 4.45 -4.45 22.14
CA ALA A 280 3.57 -5.47 21.58
C ALA A 280 4.27 -6.26 20.46
N PHE A 281 5.04 -5.56 19.61
CA PHE A 281 5.82 -6.20 18.55
C PHE A 281 6.92 -7.11 19.08
N VAL A 282 7.72 -6.65 20.04
CA VAL A 282 8.77 -7.47 20.64
C VAL A 282 8.17 -8.69 21.34
N SER A 283 7.06 -8.51 22.08
CA SER A 283 6.36 -9.62 22.72
C SER A 283 5.83 -10.63 21.71
N ALA A 284 5.25 -10.18 20.59
CA ALA A 284 4.74 -11.06 19.55
C ALA A 284 5.88 -11.83 18.88
N VAL A 285 6.96 -11.16 18.49
CA VAL A 285 8.14 -11.81 17.89
C VAL A 285 8.74 -12.85 18.84
N PHE A 286 8.92 -12.52 20.11
CA PHE A 286 9.49 -13.45 21.09
C PHE A 286 8.59 -14.69 21.27
N SER A 287 7.27 -14.49 21.40
CA SER A 287 6.30 -15.58 21.49
C SER A 287 6.32 -16.48 20.25
N ILE A 288 6.48 -15.92 19.05
CA ILE A 288 6.50 -16.68 17.80
C ILE A 288 7.81 -17.45 17.66
N VAL A 289 8.96 -16.81 17.94
CA VAL A 289 10.29 -17.41 17.78
C VAL A 289 10.52 -18.61 18.71
N GLN A 290 9.85 -18.63 19.87
CA GLN A 290 9.94 -19.74 20.82
C GLN A 290 9.14 -20.99 20.43
N ARG A 291 8.33 -20.92 19.37
CA ARG A 291 7.55 -22.04 18.82
C ARG A 291 8.26 -22.64 17.60
#